data_AF-A0A9W7IYM3-F1
#
_entry.id   AF-A0A9W7IYM3-F1
#
_cell.length_a   1.000
_cell.length_b   1.000
_cell.length_c   1.000
_cell.angle_alpha   90.00
_cell.angle_beta   90.00
_cell.angle_gamma   90.00
#
_symmetry.space_group_name_H-M   'P 1'
#
loop_
_entity.id
_entity.type
_entity.pdbx_description
1 polymer ?
#
loop_
_entity_poly.entity_id
_entity_poly.type
_entity_poly.pdbx_seq_one_letter_code
_entity_poly.pdbx_strand_id
1 'polypeptide(L)'
;MLRCCIIDFQGTWEKHLPLVKFAYNNSFQSSIQMAPYEALYGRKCRTPVCWAEVGQKLLPMPDLLKGTTDKMKLICDRLKAASDR
;
A
#
# COMPACT_ATOMS: atom_id res chain seq x y z
N MET A 1 -9.19 -4.75 5.87
CA MET A 1 -8.16 -3.79 5.39
C MET A 1 -8.58 -2.33 5.64
N LEU A 2 -9.58 -1.78 4.93
CA LEU A 2 -10.05 -0.39 5.10
C LEU A 2 -10.44 -0.04 6.55
N ARG A 3 -11.20 -0.91 7.23
CA ARG A 3 -11.62 -0.68 8.63
C ARG A 3 -10.44 -0.60 9.61
N CYS A 4 -9.41 -1.41 9.44
CA CYS A 4 -8.21 -1.40 10.29
C CYS A 4 -7.38 -0.13 10.07
N CYS A 5 -7.25 0.30 8.81
CA CYS A 5 -6.53 1.53 8.45
C CYS A 5 -7.21 2.78 9.04
N ILE A 6 -8.55 2.80 9.07
CA ILE A 6 -9.32 3.92 9.65
C ILE A 6 -9.08 4.03 11.16
N ILE A 7 -8.95 2.90 11.87
CA ILE A 7 -8.67 2.89 13.32
C ILE A 7 -7.25 3.40 13.60
N ASP A 8 -6.28 2.97 12.78
CA ASP A 8 -4.87 3.29 12.99
C ASP A 8 -4.51 4.75 12.59
N PHE A 9 -5.25 5.38 11.68
CA PHE A 9 -4.89 6.71 11.13
C PHE A 9 -5.48 7.94 11.81
N GLN A 10 -6.25 7.79 12.91
CA GLN A 10 -6.84 8.88 13.72
C GLN A 10 -7.04 10.20 12.94
N GLY A 11 -8.15 10.28 12.19
CA GLY A 11 -8.46 11.43 11.33
C GLY A 11 -9.61 11.15 10.36
N THR A 12 -9.94 12.14 9.52
CA THR A 12 -10.99 11.99 8.50
C THR A 12 -10.59 10.94 7.46
N TRP A 13 -11.40 9.89 7.31
CA TRP A 13 -11.15 8.76 6.41
C TRP A 13 -10.82 9.19 4.96
N GLU A 14 -11.43 10.29 4.50
CA GLU A 14 -11.25 10.88 3.17
C GLU A 14 -9.79 11.23 2.87
N LYS A 15 -9.04 11.71 3.87
CA LYS A 15 -7.63 12.08 3.72
C LYS A 15 -6.73 10.87 3.48
N HIS A 16 -7.16 9.68 3.89
CA HIS A 16 -6.39 8.45 3.79
C HIS A 16 -6.89 7.50 2.70
N LEU A 17 -8.09 7.74 2.18
CA LEU A 17 -8.68 6.96 1.09
C LEU A 17 -7.76 6.84 -0.14
N PRO A 18 -7.08 7.91 -0.62
CA PRO A 18 -6.20 7.79 -1.78
C PRO A 18 -5.02 6.83 -1.53
N LEU A 19 -4.44 6.86 -0.32
CA LEU A 19 -3.32 6.00 0.06
C LEU A 19 -3.75 4.54 0.16
N VAL A 20 -4.91 4.28 0.77
CA VAL A 20 -5.45 2.92 0.90
C VAL A 20 -5.81 2.34 -0.47
N LYS A 21 -6.45 3.12 -1.33
CA LYS A 21 -6.78 2.71 -2.71
C LYS A 21 -5.51 2.43 -3.52
N PHE A 22 -4.49 3.26 -3.35
CA PHE A 22 -3.19 3.04 -3.99
C PHE A 22 -2.53 1.75 -3.51
N ALA A 23 -2.45 1.51 -2.20
CA ALA A 23 -1.85 0.29 -1.65
C ALA A 23 -2.60 -0.97 -2.12
N TYR A 24 -3.95 -0.93 -2.11
CA TYR A 24 -4.78 -2.03 -2.59
C TYR A 24 -4.52 -2.35 -4.08
N ASN A 25 -4.57 -1.34 -4.95
CA ASN A 25 -4.39 -1.52 -6.39
C ASN A 25 -2.99 -2.00 -6.80
N ASN A 26 -1.99 -1.78 -5.96
CA ASN A 26 -0.60 -2.15 -6.22
C ASN A 26 -0.15 -3.41 -5.47
N SER A 27 -1.02 -4.02 -4.67
CA SER A 27 -0.70 -5.25 -3.95
C SER A 27 -1.06 -6.47 -4.79
N PHE A 28 -0.30 -7.55 -4.60
CA PHE A 28 -0.59 -8.82 -5.25
C PHE A 28 -1.97 -9.33 -4.83
N GLN A 29 -2.75 -9.79 -5.81
CA GLN A 29 -4.07 -10.35 -5.55
C GLN A 29 -4.14 -11.76 -6.13
N SER A 30 -4.32 -12.74 -5.24
CA SER A 30 -4.33 -14.17 -5.57
C SER A 30 -5.36 -14.56 -6.64
N SER A 31 -6.52 -13.90 -6.67
CA SER A 31 -7.57 -14.19 -7.66
C SER A 31 -7.17 -13.84 -9.10
N ILE A 32 -6.26 -12.88 -9.29
CA ILE A 32 -5.78 -12.45 -10.61
C ILE A 32 -4.28 -12.74 -10.83
N GLN A 33 -3.60 -13.32 -9.82
CA GLN A 33 -2.18 -13.68 -9.85
C GLN A 33 -1.23 -12.51 -10.20
N MET A 34 -1.66 -11.27 -9.97
CA MET A 34 -0.89 -10.05 -10.17
C MET A 34 -1.54 -8.89 -9.40
N ALA A 35 -0.95 -7.69 -9.41
CA ALA A 35 -1.64 -6.52 -8.87
C ALA A 35 -2.70 -5.98 -9.85
N PRO A 36 -3.85 -5.45 -9.40
CA PRO A 36 -4.83 -4.81 -10.29
C PRO A 36 -4.22 -3.71 -11.19
N TYR A 37 -3.24 -2.97 -10.68
CA TYR A 37 -2.49 -1.99 -11.46
C TYR A 37 -1.68 -2.63 -12.60
N GLU A 38 -1.03 -3.76 -12.33
CA GLU A 38 -0.29 -4.51 -13.34
C GLU A 38 -1.23 -5.07 -14.41
N ALA A 39 -2.39 -5.58 -14.01
CA ALA A 39 -3.42 -6.06 -14.94
C ALA A 39 -3.94 -4.94 -15.86
N LEU A 40 -4.11 -3.72 -15.32
CA LEU A 40 -4.65 -2.59 -16.07
C LEU A 40 -3.62 -1.94 -17.00
N TYR A 41 -2.38 -1.80 -16.55
CA TYR A 41 -1.35 -1.03 -17.27
C TYR A 41 -0.25 -1.88 -17.90
N GLY A 42 -0.25 -3.20 -17.68
CA GLY A 42 0.78 -4.12 -18.17
C GLY A 42 2.18 -3.86 -17.59
N ARG A 43 2.28 -3.09 -16.50
CA ARG A 43 3.56 -2.71 -15.88
C ARG A 43 3.43 -2.57 -14.38
N LYS A 44 4.55 -2.82 -13.68
CA LYS A 44 4.65 -2.55 -12.25
C LYS A 44 4.67 -1.05 -11.97
N CYS A 45 4.04 -0.65 -10.87
CA CYS A 45 4.12 0.71 -10.37
C CYS A 45 5.56 1.03 -9.93
N ARG A 46 6.06 2.22 -10.31
CA ARG A 46 7.45 2.64 -10.04
C ARG A 46 7.55 3.59 -8.84
N THR A 47 6.60 3.56 -7.93
CA THR A 47 6.61 4.43 -6.76
C THR A 47 7.39 3.75 -5.63
N PRO A 48 8.30 4.47 -4.94
CA PRO A 48 9.18 3.90 -3.90
C PRO A 48 8.46 3.27 -2.70
N VAL A 49 7.13 3.42 -2.62
CA VAL A 49 6.30 2.97 -1.51
C VAL A 49 5.61 1.62 -1.79
N CYS A 50 5.68 1.10 -3.02
CA CYS A 50 4.94 -0.11 -3.43
C CYS A 50 5.84 -1.25 -3.87
N TRP A 51 6.48 -1.92 -2.90
CA TRP A 51 7.08 -3.23 -3.12
C TRP A 51 6.83 -4.09 -1.88
N ALA A 52 5.61 -4.63 -1.77
CA ALA A 52 5.26 -5.56 -0.70
C ALA A 52 6.12 -6.85 -0.75
N GLU A 53 6.69 -7.20 -1.89
CA GLU A 53 7.40 -8.48 -2.10
C GLU A 53 8.90 -8.37 -2.35
N VAL A 54 9.42 -7.18 -2.65
CA VAL A 54 10.86 -7.04 -2.93
C VAL A 54 11.46 -6.29 -1.77
N GLY A 55 12.35 -6.97 -1.04
CA GLY A 55 13.18 -6.42 0.03
C GLY A 55 14.17 -5.35 -0.46
N GLN A 56 13.72 -4.41 -1.29
CA GLN A 56 14.46 -3.24 -1.68
C GLN A 56 14.34 -2.17 -0.60
N LYS A 57 15.51 -1.72 -0.16
CA LYS A 57 15.75 -0.64 0.77
C LYS A 57 14.93 0.58 0.35
N LEU A 58 13.92 0.88 1.17
CA LEU A 58 13.11 2.07 1.07
C LEU A 58 14.06 3.27 0.94
N LEU A 59 14.09 3.92 -0.22
CA LEU A 59 15.01 5.05 -0.44
C LEU A 59 14.71 6.12 0.61
N PRO A 60 15.74 6.83 1.15
CA PRO A 60 15.53 7.87 2.13
C PRO A 60 14.69 8.97 1.48
N MET A 61 13.39 8.99 1.79
CA MET A 61 12.48 10.00 1.29
C MET A 61 12.49 11.21 2.23
N PRO A 62 12.35 12.45 1.71
CA PRO A 62 12.29 13.68 2.50
C PRO A 62 11.29 13.60 3.65
N ASP A 63 11.54 14.32 4.75
CA ASP A 63 10.80 14.21 6.01
C ASP A 63 9.27 14.38 5.89
N LEU A 64 8.78 15.13 4.89
CA LEU A 64 7.35 15.26 4.56
C LEU A 64 6.70 13.95 4.09
N LEU A 65 7.47 13.08 3.44
CA LEU A 65 7.01 11.78 2.96
C LEU A 65 7.19 10.67 4.00
N LYS A 66 7.94 10.91 5.08
CA LYS A 66 8.18 9.94 6.15
C LYS A 66 6.88 9.53 6.83
N GLY A 67 6.04 10.50 7.19
CA GLY A 67 4.72 10.24 7.76
C GLY A 67 3.79 9.47 6.81
N THR A 68 3.84 9.75 5.50
CA THR A 68 3.07 9.01 4.49
C THR A 68 3.61 7.59 4.28
N THR A 69 4.93 7.43 4.36
CA THR A 69 5.63 6.15 4.22
C THR A 69 5.29 5.22 5.38
N ASP A 70 5.33 5.71 6.61
CA ASP A 70 4.99 4.93 7.81
C ASP A 70 3.54 4.45 7.76
N LYS A 71 2.63 5.35 7.35
CA LYS A 71 1.23 5.00 7.11
C LYS A 71 1.09 3.95 6.01
N MET A 72 1.84 4.08 4.92
CA MET A 72 1.78 3.11 3.84
C MET A 72 2.31 1.74 4.24
N LYS A 73 3.40 1.70 5.00
CA LYS A 73 3.98 0.47 5.54
C LYS A 73 2.94 -0.26 6.38
N LEU A 74 2.25 0.47 7.26
CA LEU A 74 1.15 -0.09 8.04
C LEU A 74 0.01 -0.64 7.17
N ILE A 75 -0.40 0.06 6.10
CA ILE A 75 -1.44 -0.43 5.18
C ILE A 75 -0.98 -1.72 4.49
N CYS A 76 0.27 -1.77 4.03
CA CYS A 76 0.85 -2.95 3.39
C CYS A 76 0.94 -4.15 4.35
N ASP A 77 1.34 -3.93 5.60
CA ASP A 77 1.42 -5.00 6.61
C ASP A 77 0.02 -5.54 6.94
N ARG A 78 -0.99 -4.65 7.05
CA ARG A 78 -2.40 -5.04 7.24
C ARG A 78 -2.97 -5.77 6.03
N LEU A 79 -2.54 -5.41 4.82
CA LEU A 79 -2.92 -6.10 3.59
C LEU A 79 -2.38 -7.53 3.57
N LYS A 80 -1.10 -7.72 3.89
CA LYS A 80 -0.47 -9.05 3.98
C LYS A 80 -1.19 -9.92 5.01
N ALA A 81 -1.37 -9.42 6.23
CA ALA A 81 -2.05 -10.14 7.29
C ALA A 81 -3.51 -10.52 6.93
N ALA A 82 -4.17 -9.75 6.07
CA ALA A 82 -5.51 -10.06 5.57
C ALA A 82 -5.52 -11.03 4.38
N SER A 83 -4.43 -11.11 3.61
CA SER A 83 -4.29 -11.97 2.44
C SER A 83 -3.70 -13.35 2.78
N ASP A 84 -2.91 -13.46 3.85
CA ASP A 84 -2.33 -14.71 4.35
C ASP A 84 -3.33 -15.56 5.16
N ARG A 85 -4.61 -15.17 5.17
CA ARG A 85 -5.70 -15.82 5.90
C ARG A 85 -6.68 -16.47 4.93
#